data_AF-A0A5B6W123-F1
#
_entry.id   AF-A0A5B6W123-F1
#
_cell.length_a   1.000
_cell.length_b   1.000
_cell.length_c   1.000
_cell.angle_alpha   90.00
_cell.angle_beta   90.00
_cell.angle_gamma   90.00
#
_symmetry.space_group_name_H-M   'P 1'
#
loop_
_entity.id
_entity.type
_entity.pdbx_description
1 polymer ?
#
loop_
_entity_poly.entity_id
_entity_poly.type
_entity_poly.pdbx_seq_one_letter_code
_entity_poly.pdbx_strand_id
1 'polypeptide(L)'
;MKRSNIPDGLEDGEDRNQIGKLNERLCQVMPTQLKELIHKVNGSDGDKISCVLVDINMGLALDVVAELGIPTVGLWPAAVFQLAVLLSIPKLIDDGLIDENGKTLSCFNYLAVQYL
;
A
#
# COMPACT_ATOMS: atom_id res chain seq x y z
N MET A 1 5.90 -15.55 -18.29
CA MET A 1 5.99 -14.49 -17.26
C MET A 1 6.95 -14.94 -16.18
N LYS A 2 8.03 -14.20 -15.92
CA LYS A 2 8.98 -14.50 -14.84
C LYS A 2 8.42 -13.95 -13.54
N ARG A 3 8.41 -14.74 -12.46
CA ARG A 3 8.00 -14.29 -11.13
C ARG A 3 9.19 -14.27 -10.18
N SER A 4 9.16 -13.34 -9.24
CA SER A 4 10.10 -13.25 -8.13
C SER A 4 9.29 -13.19 -6.84
N ASN A 5 9.83 -13.73 -5.76
CA ASN A 5 9.19 -13.70 -4.45
C ASN A 5 9.95 -12.71 -3.56
N ILE A 6 9.20 -11.99 -2.75
CA ILE A 6 9.71 -11.13 -1.68
C ILE A 6 9.15 -11.72 -0.37
N PRO A 7 10.00 -11.91 0.65
CA PRO A 7 9.52 -12.42 1.94
C PRO A 7 8.60 -11.41 2.61
N ASP A 8 7.58 -11.91 3.31
CA ASP A 8 6.61 -11.11 4.08
C ASP A 8 7.13 -10.69 5.46
N GLY A 9 8.28 -11.23 5.88
CA GLY A 9 8.95 -10.90 7.14
C GLY A 9 8.42 -11.66 8.36
N LEU A 10 7.52 -12.63 8.18
CA LEU A 10 7.05 -13.52 9.24
C LEU A 10 7.84 -14.83 9.26
N GLU A 11 8.00 -15.44 10.44
CA GLU A 11 8.59 -16.76 10.56
C GLU A 11 7.64 -17.86 10.05
N ASP A 12 8.20 -19.04 9.79
CA ASP A 12 7.43 -20.20 9.41
C ASP A 12 6.48 -20.62 10.54
N GLY A 13 5.20 -20.81 10.20
CA GLY A 13 4.15 -21.16 11.16
C GLY A 13 3.49 -19.98 11.88
N GLU A 14 3.98 -18.75 11.72
CA GLU A 14 3.27 -17.57 12.23
C GLU A 14 1.94 -17.33 11.50
N ASP A 15 0.93 -16.86 12.26
CA ASP A 15 -0.41 -16.58 11.74
C ASP A 15 -0.43 -15.34 10.84
N ARG A 16 -0.58 -15.58 9.54
CA ARG A 16 -0.68 -14.54 8.49
C ARG A 16 -2.02 -13.82 8.47
N ASN A 17 -2.99 -14.24 9.27
CA ASN A 17 -4.28 -13.56 9.40
C ASN A 17 -4.23 -12.40 10.43
N GLN A 18 -3.15 -12.28 11.21
CA GLN A 18 -2.91 -11.10 12.04
C GLN A 18 -2.45 -9.92 11.17
N ILE A 19 -3.39 -9.33 10.43
CA ILE A 19 -3.12 -8.33 9.38
C ILE A 19 -2.25 -7.18 9.87
N GLY A 20 -2.49 -6.68 11.10
CA GLY A 20 -1.67 -5.62 11.68
C GLY A 20 -0.19 -6.02 11.81
N LYS A 21 0.07 -7.22 12.34
CA LYS A 21 1.42 -7.77 12.50
C LYS A 21 2.08 -8.09 11.16
N LEU A 22 1.34 -8.69 10.24
CA LEU A 22 1.80 -8.95 8.87
C LEU A 22 2.21 -7.65 8.20
N ASN A 23 1.37 -6.62 8.26
CA ASN A 23 1.65 -5.33 7.66
C ASN A 23 2.89 -4.67 8.29
N GLU A 24 3.02 -4.70 9.61
CA GLU A 24 4.20 -4.18 10.31
C GLU A 24 5.50 -4.85 9.84
N ARG A 25 5.53 -6.19 9.77
CA ARG A 25 6.70 -6.94 9.30
C ARG A 25 7.00 -6.70 7.83
N LEU A 26 5.96 -6.64 7.01
CA LEU A 26 6.09 -6.33 5.59
C LEU A 26 6.67 -4.94 5.38
N CYS A 27 6.24 -3.92 6.14
CA CYS A 27 6.82 -2.57 6.13
C CYS A 27 8.32 -2.56 6.43
N GLN A 28 8.79 -3.44 7.33
CA GLN A 28 10.20 -3.51 7.73
C GLN A 28 11.07 -4.18 6.66
N VAL A 29 10.54 -5.20 5.98
CA VAL A 29 11.33 -6.09 5.10
C VAL A 29 11.22 -5.71 3.63
N MET A 30 10.02 -5.33 3.16
CA MET A 30 9.75 -5.10 1.74
C MET A 30 10.70 -4.07 1.11
N PRO A 31 10.98 -2.90 1.71
CA PRO A 31 11.75 -1.88 1.02
C PRO A 31 13.15 -2.34 0.61
N THR A 32 13.88 -2.98 1.53
CA THR A 32 15.22 -3.50 1.28
C THR A 32 15.19 -4.63 0.25
N GLN A 33 14.29 -5.59 0.43
CA GLN A 33 14.19 -6.76 -0.46
C GLN A 33 13.79 -6.39 -1.89
N LEU A 34 12.89 -5.42 -2.05
CA LEU A 34 12.48 -4.94 -3.36
C LEU A 34 13.62 -4.20 -4.08
N LYS A 35 14.38 -3.36 -3.36
CA LYS A 35 15.58 -2.71 -3.93
C LYS A 35 16.60 -3.73 -4.41
N GLU A 36 16.94 -4.71 -3.56
CA GLU A 36 17.87 -5.79 -3.91
C GLU A 36 17.40 -6.57 -5.13
N LEU A 37 16.11 -6.89 -5.21
CA LEU A 37 15.53 -7.58 -6.34
C LEU A 37 15.65 -6.76 -7.63
N ILE A 38 15.33 -5.47 -7.60
CA ILE A 38 15.44 -4.57 -8.75
C ILE A 38 16.90 -4.46 -9.20
N HIS A 39 17.84 -4.26 -8.27
CA HIS A 39 19.26 -4.22 -8.58
C HIS A 39 19.76 -5.53 -9.20
N LYS A 40 19.33 -6.68 -8.67
CA LYS A 40 19.68 -7.99 -9.22
C LYS A 40 19.16 -8.19 -10.64
N VAL A 41 17.93 -7.75 -10.92
CA VAL A 41 17.37 -7.82 -12.29
C VAL A 41 18.15 -6.91 -13.22
N ASN A 42 18.38 -5.65 -12.84
CA ASN A 42 19.07 -4.66 -13.66
C ASN A 42 20.58 -4.92 -13.83
N GLY A 43 21.19 -5.69 -12.94
CA GLY A 43 22.59 -6.12 -12.99
C GLY A 43 22.82 -7.42 -13.75
N SER A 44 21.77 -8.11 -14.21
CA SER A 44 21.93 -9.30 -15.07
C SER A 44 22.14 -8.90 -16.52
N ASP A 45 22.73 -9.78 -17.34
CA ASP A 45 22.99 -9.54 -18.78
C ASP A 45 21.70 -9.44 -19.64
N GLY A 46 20.52 -9.56 -19.02
CA GLY A 46 19.23 -9.50 -19.68
C GLY A 46 18.64 -8.08 -19.75
N ASP A 47 17.36 -8.03 -20.14
CA ASP A 47 16.61 -6.78 -20.21
C ASP A 47 16.47 -6.14 -18.82
N LYS A 48 16.68 -4.83 -18.77
CA LYS A 48 16.54 -4.02 -17.57
C LYS A 48 15.10 -3.58 -17.38
N ILE A 49 14.73 -3.32 -16.13
CA ILE A 49 13.44 -2.74 -15.77
C ILE A 49 13.39 -1.29 -16.26
N SER A 50 12.51 -1.02 -17.23
CA SER A 50 12.27 0.31 -17.78
C SER A 50 11.04 1.00 -17.20
N CYS A 51 10.10 0.24 -16.62
CA CYS A 51 8.89 0.72 -15.98
C CYS A 51 8.39 -0.32 -14.96
N VAL A 52 7.72 0.12 -13.90
CA VAL A 52 7.05 -0.74 -12.92
C VAL A 52 5.56 -0.46 -12.89
N LEU A 53 4.75 -1.52 -12.89
CA LEU A 53 3.32 -1.46 -12.54
C LEU A 53 3.16 -1.87 -11.08
N VAL A 54 2.63 -0.98 -10.24
CA VAL A 54 2.46 -1.22 -8.79
C VAL A 54 1.00 -1.11 -8.38
N ASP A 55 0.56 -1.93 -7.44
CA ASP A 55 -0.69 -1.69 -6.72
C ASP A 55 -0.51 -0.48 -5.79
N ILE A 56 -1.37 0.53 -5.92
CA ILE A 56 -1.32 1.75 -5.11
C ILE A 56 -1.60 1.46 -3.62
N ASN A 57 -2.32 0.38 -3.30
CA ASN A 57 -2.44 -0.06 -1.90
C ASN A 57 -1.09 -0.49 -1.32
N MET A 58 -0.11 -0.81 -2.17
CA MET A 58 1.26 -1.11 -1.77
C MET A 58 2.14 0.13 -1.84
N GLY A 59 1.79 1.15 -1.05
CA GLY A 59 2.55 2.40 -0.94
C GLY A 59 4.05 2.19 -0.68
N LEU A 60 4.40 1.17 0.12
CA LEU A 60 5.80 0.78 0.38
C LEU A 60 6.60 0.48 -0.89
N ALA A 61 5.98 -0.18 -1.87
CA ALA A 61 6.63 -0.50 -3.14
C ALA A 61 6.75 0.75 -4.01
N LEU A 62 5.75 1.64 -3.96
CA LEU A 62 5.76 2.92 -4.67
C LEU A 62 6.92 3.81 -4.21
N ASP A 63 7.15 3.89 -2.89
CA ASP A 63 8.25 4.68 -2.32
C ASP A 63 9.62 4.18 -2.80
N VAL A 64 9.81 2.85 -2.85
CA VAL A 64 11.05 2.23 -3.32
C VAL A 64 11.32 2.55 -4.78
N VAL A 65 10.34 2.38 -5.66
CA VAL A 65 10.53 2.63 -7.11
C VAL A 65 10.69 4.11 -7.41
N ALA A 66 10.04 4.98 -6.63
CA ALA A 66 10.22 6.42 -6.70
C ALA A 66 11.66 6.82 -6.29
N GLU A 67 12.18 6.26 -5.21
CA GLU A 67 13.57 6.48 -4.77
C GLU A 67 14.58 6.05 -5.84
N LEU A 68 14.32 4.94 -6.52
CA LEU A 68 15.17 4.43 -7.60
C LEU A 68 15.00 5.18 -8.94
N GLY A 69 14.09 6.16 -9.01
CA GLY A 69 13.84 6.97 -10.21
C GLY A 69 13.27 6.16 -11.39
N ILE A 70 12.58 5.06 -11.11
CA ILE A 70 12.04 4.18 -12.16
C ILE A 70 10.64 4.68 -12.57
N PRO A 71 10.37 4.87 -13.88
CA PRO A 71 9.02 5.19 -14.34
C PRO A 71 7.99 4.21 -13.79
N THR A 72 6.90 4.73 -13.24
CA THR A 72 5.94 3.91 -12.50
C THR A 72 4.51 4.20 -12.91
N VAL A 73 3.73 3.14 -13.11
CA VAL A 73 2.28 3.20 -13.30
C VAL A 73 1.61 2.61 -12.06
N GLY A 74 0.75 3.40 -11.42
CA GLY A 74 -0.06 2.94 -10.30
C GLY A 74 -1.36 2.28 -10.78
N LEU A 75 -1.70 1.14 -10.22
CA LEU A 75 -2.96 0.43 -10.39
C LEU A 75 -3.76 0.50 -9.09
N TRP A 76 -5.04 0.87 -9.18
CA TRP A 76 -5.99 0.76 -8.07
C TRP A 76 -6.96 -0.39 -8.37
N PRO A 77 -6.77 -1.59 -7.78
CA PRO A 77 -7.63 -2.74 -8.06
C PRO A 77 -8.99 -2.69 -7.33
N ALA A 78 -9.19 -1.71 -6.45
CA ALA A 78 -10.42 -1.51 -5.68
C ALA A 78 -11.41 -0.56 -6.39
N ALA A 79 -12.56 -0.28 -5.76
CA ALA A 79 -13.55 0.61 -6.35
C ALA A 79 -13.03 2.06 -6.44
N VAL A 80 -13.34 2.76 -7.54
CA VAL A 80 -12.99 4.19 -7.70
C VAL A 80 -13.55 5.05 -6.57
N PHE A 81 -14.74 4.71 -6.04
CA PHE A 81 -15.31 5.41 -4.89
C PHE A 81 -14.43 5.26 -3.64
N GLN A 82 -13.82 4.10 -3.41
CA GLN A 82 -12.88 3.91 -2.29
C GLN A 82 -11.64 4.78 -2.46
N LEU A 83 -11.12 4.90 -3.70
CA LEU A 83 -10.01 5.81 -3.98
C LEU A 83 -10.41 7.27 -3.74
N ALA A 84 -11.61 7.68 -4.17
CA ALA A 84 -12.10 9.04 -3.95
C ALA A 84 -12.21 9.37 -2.45
N VAL A 85 -12.69 8.42 -1.63
CA VAL A 85 -12.74 8.57 -0.17
C VAL A 85 -11.32 8.67 0.42
N LEU A 86 -10.41 7.78 0.00
CA LEU A 86 -9.01 7.79 0.46
C LEU A 86 -8.33 9.14 0.18
N LEU A 87 -8.49 9.67 -1.04
CA LEU A 87 -7.93 10.97 -1.44
C LEU A 87 -8.61 12.15 -0.73
N SER A 88 -9.81 11.96 -0.17
CA SER A 88 -10.54 12.98 0.56
C SER A 88 -10.24 12.99 2.06
N ILE A 89 -9.41 12.09 2.58
CA ILE A 89 -9.08 12.01 4.03
C ILE A 89 -8.68 13.37 4.63
N PRO A 90 -7.78 14.17 4.03
CA PRO A 90 -7.43 15.48 4.60
C PRO A 90 -8.66 16.39 4.79
N LYS A 91 -9.54 16.42 3.79
CA LYS A 91 -10.79 17.17 3.85
C LYS A 91 -11.75 16.61 4.91
N LEU A 92 -11.85 15.29 5.04
CA LEU A 92 -12.71 14.66 6.06
C LEU A 92 -12.24 14.99 7.48
N ILE A 93 -10.92 15.15 7.68
CA ILE A 93 -10.33 15.63 8.93
C ILE A 93 -10.67 17.11 9.14
N ASP A 94 -10.45 17.96 8.13
CA ASP A 94 -10.74 19.40 8.19
C ASP A 94 -12.23 19.68 8.47
N ASP A 95 -13.12 18.90 7.86
CA ASP A 95 -14.58 18.98 8.06
C ASP A 95 -15.03 18.39 9.42
N GLY A 96 -14.11 17.85 10.22
CA GLY A 96 -14.38 17.27 11.53
C GLY A 96 -15.22 16.00 11.50
N LEU A 97 -15.24 15.29 10.36
CA LEU A 97 -15.98 14.03 10.20
C LEU A 97 -15.18 12.84 10.73
N ILE A 98 -13.85 12.90 10.64
CA ILE A 98 -12.91 11.93 11.22
C ILE A 98 -11.80 12.68 11.95
N ASP A 99 -11.14 12.05 12.92
CA ASP A 99 -9.91 12.58 13.53
C ASP A 99 -8.66 12.15 12.77
N GLU A 100 -7.50 12.64 13.22
CA GLU A 100 -6.18 12.31 12.69
C GLU A 100 -5.82 10.81 12.77
N ASN A 101 -6.52 10.05 13.61
CA ASN A 101 -6.37 8.61 13.75
C ASN A 101 -7.40 7.84 12.90
N GLY A 102 -8.20 8.54 12.08
CA GLY A 102 -9.25 7.98 11.25
C GLY A 102 -10.49 7.55 12.01
N LYS A 103 -10.64 7.92 13.29
CA LYS A 103 -11.85 7.65 14.05
C LYS A 103 -12.94 8.62 13.66
N THR A 104 -14.12 8.11 13.34
CA THR A 104 -15.30 8.92 13.04
C THR A 104 -15.68 9.79 14.25
N LEU A 105 -15.73 11.10 14.04
CA LEU A 105 -16.15 12.09 15.02
C LEU A 105 -17.62 12.45 14.72
N SER A 106 -18.54 11.69 15.28
CA SER A 106 -19.96 11.93 15.01
C SER A 106 -20.51 13.14 15.76
N CYS A 107 -21.06 14.12 15.04
CA CYS A 107 -22.35 14.73 15.38
C CYS A 107 -23.52 14.11 14.60
N PHE A 108 -23.28 13.09 13.76
CA PHE A 108 -24.29 12.45 12.90
C PHE A 108 -24.91 11.16 13.46
N ASN A 109 -24.72 10.83 14.73
CA ASN A 109 -25.31 9.61 15.33
C ASN A 109 -26.83 9.63 15.51
N TYR A 110 -27.53 10.70 15.14
CA TYR A 110 -29.00 10.79 15.30
C TYR A 110 -29.82 10.71 14.00
N LEU A 111 -29.23 10.73 12.80
CA LEU A 111 -30.02 10.77 11.56
C LEU A 111 -29.75 9.63 10.56
N ALA A 112 -28.73 8.79 10.75
CA ALA A 112 -28.42 7.70 9.81
C ALA A 112 -28.93 6.31 10.22
N VAL A 113 -29.49 6.14 11.43
CA VAL A 113 -30.10 4.84 11.86
C VAL A 113 -31.57 4.73 11.41
N GLN A 114 -32.08 5.66 10.61
CA GLN A 114 -33.47 5.62 10.14
C GLN A 114 -33.67 5.15 8.70
N TYR A 115 -32.61 4.82 7.96
CA TYR A 115 -32.71 4.29 6.59
C TYR A 115 -31.66 3.20 6.25
N LEU A 116 -31.42 2.29 7.20
CA LEU A 116 -31.01 0.92 6.90
C LEU A 116 -31.88 -0.05 7.70
#